data_AF-A0A939UF17-F1
#
_entry.id   AF-A0A939UF17-F1
#
_cell.length_a   1.000
_cell.length_b   1.000
_cell.length_c   1.000
_cell.angle_alpha   90.00
_cell.angle_beta   90.00
_cell.angle_gamma   90.00
#
_symmetry.space_group_name_H-M   'P 1'
#
loop_
_entity.id
_entity.type
_entity.pdbx_description
1 polymer ?
#
loop_
_entity_poly.entity_id
_entity_poly.type
_entity_poly.pdbx_seq_one_letter_code
_entity_poly.pdbx_strand_id
1 'polypeptide(L)'
;MVAITFFFCLVAGKLFYVQIVGGAALSAKALDQWTRDVPLVAKRGGIYDRNGLLLAGTQTTYTLYVRPVEVSDPKGIARAVSEVSGISYDALLAKTSRRGVSEVTVAKQLTHEQMAALVATGLGGMYFSRDISRYYPYGDFLSGAMGFCDADVLGQTGLELYYNDYLKGLNGYQLTNTDIRGVRLDGAVSYIPSVDGFDLVLTID
;
A
#
# COMPACT_ATOMS: atom_id res chain seq x y z
N MET A 1 54.29 -5.53 26.97
CA MET A 1 52.99 -5.16 27.58
C MET A 1 52.55 -3.75 27.21
N VAL A 2 53.38 -2.71 27.39
CA VAL A 2 53.00 -1.28 27.18
C VAL A 2 52.41 -0.97 25.79
N ALA A 3 52.99 -1.50 24.70
CA ALA A 3 52.48 -1.27 23.34
C ALA A 3 51.09 -1.90 23.11
N ILE A 4 50.81 -3.05 23.73
CA ILE A 4 49.51 -3.74 23.64
C ILE A 4 48.46 -2.93 24.41
N THR A 5 48.81 -2.42 25.59
CA THR A 5 47.93 -1.54 26.38
C THR A 5 47.59 -0.26 25.63
N PHE A 6 48.58 0.39 25.00
CA PHE A 6 48.36 1.60 24.21
C PHE A 6 47.43 1.35 23.00
N PHE A 7 47.61 0.23 22.32
CA PHE A 7 46.73 -0.17 21.23
C PHE A 7 45.28 -0.39 21.71
N PHE A 8 45.09 -1.07 22.85
CA PHE A 8 43.78 -1.28 23.44
C PHE A 8 43.09 0.04 23.84
N CYS A 9 43.85 1.02 24.36
CA CYS A 9 43.34 2.36 24.67
C CYS A 9 42.88 3.11 23.41
N LEU A 10 43.61 3.01 22.30
CA LEU A 10 43.20 3.61 21.02
C LEU A 10 41.90 3.00 20.49
N VAL A 11 41.76 1.67 20.58
CA VAL A 11 40.53 0.97 20.18
C VAL A 11 39.36 1.36 21.09
N ALA A 12 39.57 1.43 22.40
CA ALA A 12 38.56 1.85 23.37
C ALA A 12 38.11 3.30 23.14
N GLY A 13 39.03 4.22 22.85
CA GLY A 13 38.71 5.61 22.51
C GLY A 13 37.89 5.71 21.23
N LYS A 14 38.22 4.92 20.20
CA LYS A 14 37.42 4.85 18.96
C LYS A 14 36.03 4.27 19.21
N LEU A 15 35.91 3.23 20.04
CA LEU A 15 34.63 2.65 20.46
C LEU A 15 33.77 3.67 21.21
N PHE A 16 34.37 4.41 22.15
CA PHE A 16 33.69 5.48 22.90
C PHE A 16 33.18 6.58 21.96
N TYR A 17 33.99 7.01 21.00
CA TYR A 17 33.57 7.98 19.99
C TYR A 17 32.39 7.48 19.16
N VAL A 18 32.45 6.23 18.67
CA VAL A 18 31.37 5.64 17.87
C VAL A 18 30.09 5.43 18.69
N GLN A 19 30.20 4.99 19.95
CA GLN A 19 29.05 4.70 20.79
C GLN A 19 28.40 5.94 21.40
N ILE A 20 29.16 6.99 21.74
CA ILE A 20 28.62 8.18 22.42
C ILE A 20 28.40 9.34 21.45
N VAL A 21 29.35 9.63 20.57
CA VAL A 21 29.20 10.73 19.60
C VAL A 21 28.40 10.27 18.38
N GLY A 22 28.66 9.05 17.89
CA GLY A 22 27.94 8.46 16.76
C GLY A 22 26.71 7.63 17.13
N GLY A 23 26.52 7.28 18.41
CA GLY A 23 25.54 6.28 18.82
C GLY A 23 24.09 6.69 18.57
N ALA A 24 23.74 7.93 18.84
CA ALA A 24 22.39 8.44 18.57
C ALA A 24 22.07 8.40 17.06
N ALA A 25 23.02 8.80 16.21
CA ALA A 25 22.85 8.78 14.76
C ALA A 25 22.82 7.35 14.19
N LEU A 26 23.63 6.43 14.72
CA LEU A 26 23.60 5.02 14.34
C LEU A 26 22.32 4.33 14.82
N SER A 27 21.86 4.64 16.03
CA SER A 27 20.61 4.12 16.58
C SER A 27 19.40 4.62 15.80
N ALA A 28 19.39 5.89 15.37
CA ALA A 28 18.33 6.43 14.52
C ALA A 28 18.32 5.75 13.14
N LYS A 29 19.49 5.53 12.53
CA LYS A 29 19.61 4.77 11.27
C LYS A 29 19.20 3.31 11.43
N ALA A 30 19.51 2.69 12.56
CA ALA A 30 19.07 1.32 12.87
C ALA A 30 17.55 1.27 13.05
N LEU A 31 16.96 2.26 13.73
CA LEU A 31 15.51 2.35 13.89
C LEU A 31 14.82 2.52 12.53
N ASP A 32 15.29 3.44 11.69
CA ASP A 32 14.79 3.68 10.33
C ASP A 32 14.91 2.43 9.44
N GLN A 33 15.95 1.62 9.63
CA GLN A 33 16.09 0.32 8.95
C GLN A 33 15.13 -0.76 9.47
N TRP A 34 14.71 -0.68 10.73
CA TRP A 34 13.87 -1.68 11.40
C TRP A 34 12.38 -1.35 11.38
N THR A 35 12.03 -0.06 11.27
CA THR A 35 10.66 0.41 11.13
C THR A 35 10.33 0.57 9.65
N ARG A 36 9.29 -0.12 9.19
CA ARG A 36 8.67 0.18 7.90
C ARG A 36 7.46 1.08 8.12
N ASP A 37 7.45 2.20 7.43
CA ASP A 37 6.29 3.07 7.33
C ASP A 37 5.25 2.38 6.45
N VAL A 38 4.12 1.97 7.05
CA VAL A 38 2.95 1.54 6.27
C VAL A 38 2.04 2.75 6.15
N PRO A 39 1.91 3.37 4.96
CA PRO A 39 1.04 4.52 4.79
C PRO A 39 -0.42 4.09 4.99
N LEU A 40 -1.13 4.82 5.85
CA LEU A 40 -2.56 4.68 6.02
C LEU A 40 -3.23 5.66 5.05
N VAL A 41 -3.68 5.14 3.91
CA VAL A 41 -4.27 5.96 2.84
C VAL A 41 -5.58 6.58 3.32
N ALA A 42 -5.67 7.90 3.26
CA ALA A 42 -6.88 8.65 3.61
C ALA A 42 -8.00 8.39 2.59
N LYS A 43 -9.26 8.44 3.05
CA LYS A 43 -10.38 8.36 2.12
C LYS A 43 -10.51 9.68 1.37
N ARG A 44 -10.48 9.63 0.04
CA ARG A 44 -10.78 10.79 -0.80
C ARG A 44 -12.25 11.18 -0.66
N GLY A 45 -12.52 12.47 -0.53
CA GLY A 45 -13.86 13.03 -0.37
C GLY A 45 -14.80 12.73 -1.55
N GLY A 46 -16.09 12.62 -1.27
CA GLY A 46 -17.14 12.40 -2.26
C GLY A 46 -17.48 13.69 -3.01
N ILE A 47 -17.87 13.55 -4.28
CA ILE A 47 -18.48 14.63 -5.06
C ILE A 47 -19.97 14.34 -5.14
N TYR A 48 -20.78 15.31 -4.76
CA TYR A 48 -22.22 15.23 -4.68
C TYR A 48 -22.88 16.30 -5.53
N ASP A 49 -24.07 16.00 -5.99
CA ASP A 49 -24.99 16.97 -6.56
C ASP A 49 -25.63 17.87 -5.48
N ARG A 50 -26.30 18.96 -5.88
CA ARG A 50 -27.08 19.84 -5.00
C ARG A 50 -28.13 19.10 -4.18
N ASN A 51 -28.66 18.00 -4.69
CA ASN A 51 -29.66 17.18 -4.03
C ASN A 51 -29.05 16.11 -3.10
N GLY A 52 -27.72 16.08 -2.96
CA GLY A 52 -26.99 15.08 -2.17
C GLY A 52 -26.78 13.74 -2.89
N LEU A 53 -27.03 13.68 -4.20
CA LEU A 53 -26.79 12.48 -5.01
C LEU A 53 -25.29 12.28 -5.24
N LEU A 54 -24.77 11.08 -4.99
CA LEU A 54 -23.33 10.80 -5.14
C LEU A 54 -22.95 10.71 -6.62
N LEU A 55 -22.06 11.60 -7.06
CA LEU A 55 -21.55 11.68 -8.44
C LEU A 55 -20.17 11.02 -8.59
N ALA A 56 -19.30 11.16 -7.59
CA ALA A 56 -18.04 10.44 -7.50
C ALA A 56 -17.76 10.06 -6.06
N GLY A 57 -17.44 8.79 -5.83
CA GLY A 57 -17.16 8.25 -4.50
C GLY A 57 -15.87 7.46 -4.46
N THR A 58 -15.45 7.10 -3.26
CA THR A 58 -14.29 6.24 -3.02
C THR A 58 -14.80 4.88 -2.58
N GLN A 59 -14.37 3.82 -3.28
CA GLN A 59 -14.70 2.44 -2.94
C GLN A 59 -13.45 1.70 -2.49
N THR A 60 -13.59 0.84 -1.49
CA THR A 60 -12.52 -0.06 -1.06
C THR A 60 -12.38 -1.20 -2.04
N THR A 61 -11.16 -1.37 -2.56
CA THR A 61 -10.80 -2.46 -3.47
C THR A 61 -9.64 -3.27 -2.90
N TYR A 62 -9.36 -4.42 -3.50
CA TYR A 62 -8.29 -5.30 -3.06
C TYR A 62 -7.31 -5.55 -4.19
N THR A 63 -6.02 -5.47 -3.89
CA THR A 63 -4.96 -5.88 -4.82
C THR A 63 -4.41 -7.23 -4.39
N LEU A 64 -4.40 -8.18 -5.31
CA LEU A 64 -3.87 -9.52 -5.12
C LEU A 64 -2.38 -9.53 -5.47
N TYR A 65 -1.59 -9.91 -4.47
CA TYR A 65 -0.19 -10.22 -4.57
C TYR A 65 0.01 -11.72 -4.41
N VAL A 66 0.95 -12.27 -5.17
CA VAL A 66 1.34 -13.67 -5.05
C VAL A 66 2.83 -13.74 -4.74
N ARG A 67 3.20 -14.57 -3.78
CA ARG A 67 4.60 -14.86 -3.44
C ARG A 67 5.00 -16.19 -4.05
N PRO A 68 5.72 -16.22 -5.19
CA PRO A 68 6.01 -17.46 -5.90
C PRO A 68 6.77 -18.51 -5.07
N VAL A 69 7.53 -18.07 -4.06
CA VAL A 69 8.28 -18.95 -3.15
C VAL A 69 7.36 -19.79 -2.24
N GLU A 70 6.16 -19.28 -1.93
CA GLU A 70 5.21 -19.91 -1.03
C GLU A 70 4.05 -20.61 -1.76
N VAL A 71 4.01 -20.52 -3.09
CA VAL A 71 2.96 -21.11 -3.92
C VAL A 71 3.23 -22.59 -4.17
N SER A 72 2.30 -23.45 -3.75
CA SER A 72 2.35 -24.88 -4.05
C SER A 72 1.78 -25.24 -5.43
N ASP A 73 0.71 -24.56 -5.87
CA ASP A 73 0.08 -24.79 -7.18
C ASP A 73 -0.12 -23.48 -7.97
N PRO A 74 0.87 -23.09 -8.81
CA PRO A 74 0.76 -21.89 -9.64
C PRO A 74 -0.36 -21.96 -10.69
N LYS A 75 -0.72 -23.16 -11.14
CA LYS A 75 -1.75 -23.37 -12.19
C LYS A 75 -3.14 -23.21 -11.59
N GLY A 76 -3.38 -23.76 -10.40
CA GLY A 76 -4.61 -23.57 -9.64
C GLY A 76 -4.89 -22.10 -9.37
N ILE A 77 -3.89 -21.34 -8.92
CA ILE A 77 -4.02 -19.90 -8.66
C ILE A 77 -4.32 -19.15 -9.96
N ALA A 78 -3.59 -19.43 -11.04
CA ALA A 78 -3.82 -18.76 -12.33
C ALA A 78 -5.25 -19.00 -12.85
N ARG A 79 -5.81 -20.21 -12.66
CA ARG A 79 -7.19 -20.52 -13.05
C ARG A 79 -8.20 -19.78 -12.18
N ALA A 80 -8.08 -19.87 -10.85
CA ALA A 80 -8.99 -19.22 -9.93
C ALA A 80 -9.03 -17.70 -10.14
N VAL A 81 -7.86 -17.08 -10.33
CA VAL A 81 -7.78 -15.63 -10.60
C VAL A 81 -8.34 -15.29 -11.97
N SER A 82 -8.08 -16.11 -13.00
CA SER A 82 -8.61 -15.88 -14.35
C SER A 82 -10.14 -15.87 -14.37
N GLU A 83 -10.78 -16.81 -13.66
CA GLU A 83 -12.24 -16.89 -13.56
C GLU A 83 -12.85 -15.68 -12.84
N VAL A 84 -12.17 -15.19 -11.80
CA VAL A 84 -12.66 -14.09 -10.96
C VAL A 84 -12.41 -12.72 -11.59
N SER A 85 -11.24 -12.50 -12.19
CA SER A 85 -10.80 -11.20 -12.67
C SER A 85 -10.91 -11.02 -14.18
N GLY A 86 -11.24 -12.07 -14.93
CA GLY A 86 -11.31 -12.05 -16.40
C GLY A 86 -9.96 -11.85 -17.12
N ILE A 87 -8.84 -11.95 -16.39
CA ILE A 87 -7.48 -11.82 -16.96
C ILE A 87 -7.09 -13.14 -17.62
N SER A 88 -6.33 -13.10 -18.71
CA SER A 88 -5.91 -14.32 -19.41
C SER A 88 -5.04 -15.23 -18.53
N TYR A 89 -5.39 -16.52 -18.53
CA TYR A 89 -4.69 -17.56 -17.78
C TYR A 89 -3.18 -17.57 -18.05
N ASP A 90 -2.78 -17.45 -19.32
CA ASP A 90 -1.36 -17.50 -19.71
C ASP A 90 -0.54 -16.34 -19.11
N ALA A 91 -1.12 -15.14 -19.07
CA ALA A 91 -0.47 -13.98 -18.47
C ALA A 91 -0.34 -14.13 -16.95
N LEU A 92 -1.35 -14.73 -16.30
CA LEU A 92 -1.33 -15.00 -14.87
C LEU A 92 -0.32 -16.09 -14.52
N LEU A 93 -0.25 -17.17 -15.29
CA LEU A 93 0.69 -18.26 -15.07
C LEU A 93 2.14 -17.78 -15.20
N ALA A 94 2.42 -16.90 -16.17
CA ALA A 94 3.74 -16.28 -16.33
C ALA A 94 4.12 -15.41 -15.12
N LYS A 95 3.15 -14.71 -14.52
CA LYS A 95 3.34 -13.90 -13.31
C LYS A 95 3.53 -14.75 -12.06
N THR A 96 2.71 -15.78 -11.86
CA THR A 96 2.75 -16.64 -10.66
C THR A 96 3.95 -17.59 -10.65
N SER A 97 4.43 -18.01 -11.83
CA SER A 97 5.56 -18.94 -11.96
C SER A 97 6.93 -18.26 -11.99
N ARG A 98 6.98 -16.92 -11.89
CA ARG A 98 8.22 -16.15 -11.97
C ARG A 98 9.11 -16.41 -10.75
N ARG A 99 10.29 -17.00 -10.98
CA ARG A 99 11.27 -17.27 -9.91
C ARG A 99 12.19 -16.06 -9.67
N GLY A 100 12.65 -15.90 -8.43
CA GLY A 100 13.59 -14.84 -8.02
C GLY A 100 12.94 -13.50 -7.63
N VAL A 101 11.61 -13.44 -7.54
CA VAL A 101 10.87 -12.26 -7.06
C VAL A 101 10.18 -12.62 -5.74
N SER A 102 10.26 -11.74 -4.74
CA SER A 102 9.61 -11.95 -3.44
C SER A 102 8.09 -11.87 -3.54
N GLU A 103 7.57 -10.96 -4.37
CA GLU A 103 6.14 -10.67 -4.51
C GLU A 103 5.79 -10.17 -5.91
N VAL A 104 4.69 -10.66 -6.49
CA VAL A 104 4.21 -10.28 -7.82
C VAL A 104 2.76 -9.82 -7.73
N THR A 105 2.46 -8.62 -8.25
CA THR A 105 1.07 -8.14 -8.38
C THR A 105 0.37 -8.86 -9.53
N VAL A 106 -0.69 -9.58 -9.21
CA VAL A 106 -1.42 -10.44 -10.14
C VAL A 106 -2.64 -9.72 -10.69
N ALA A 107 -3.49 -9.19 -9.80
CA ALA A 107 -4.70 -8.46 -10.12
C ALA A 107 -4.87 -7.25 -9.20
N LYS A 108 -5.41 -6.16 -9.74
CA LYS A 108 -5.73 -4.92 -9.01
C LYS A 108 -7.24 -4.70 -9.02
N GLN A 109 -7.72 -3.85 -8.12
CA GLN A 109 -9.12 -3.39 -8.08
C GLN A 109 -10.17 -4.51 -7.93
N LEU A 110 -9.84 -5.58 -7.21
CA LEU A 110 -10.80 -6.66 -6.92
C LEU A 110 -11.87 -6.17 -5.93
N THR A 111 -13.12 -6.60 -6.13
CA THR A 111 -14.20 -6.38 -5.18
C THR A 111 -14.03 -7.28 -3.95
N HIS A 112 -14.77 -6.96 -2.88
CA HIS A 112 -14.77 -7.80 -1.68
C HIS A 112 -15.24 -9.23 -1.98
N GLU A 113 -16.24 -9.39 -2.84
CA GLU A 113 -16.78 -10.69 -3.25
C GLU A 113 -15.75 -11.52 -4.02
N GLN A 114 -15.04 -10.89 -4.97
CA GLN A 114 -13.96 -11.51 -5.74
C GLN A 114 -12.81 -11.97 -4.83
N MET A 115 -12.40 -11.13 -3.87
CA MET A 115 -11.38 -11.48 -2.89
C MET A 115 -11.85 -12.66 -2.01
N ALA A 116 -13.08 -12.61 -1.49
CA ALA A 116 -13.62 -13.67 -0.65
C ALA A 116 -13.69 -15.02 -1.39
N ALA A 117 -14.08 -15.01 -2.67
CA ALA A 117 -14.07 -16.20 -3.52
C ALA A 117 -12.66 -16.80 -3.66
N LEU A 118 -11.64 -15.95 -3.86
CA LEU A 118 -10.25 -16.41 -3.95
C LEU A 118 -9.73 -16.95 -2.62
N VAL A 119 -10.04 -16.30 -1.50
CA VAL A 119 -9.67 -16.80 -0.16
C VAL A 119 -10.33 -18.16 0.12
N ALA A 120 -11.59 -18.34 -0.29
CA ALA A 120 -12.32 -19.60 -0.13
C ALA A 120 -11.69 -20.79 -0.89
N THR A 121 -10.86 -20.55 -1.92
CA THR A 121 -10.14 -21.63 -2.61
C THR A 121 -9.07 -22.29 -1.74
N GLY A 122 -8.63 -21.64 -0.66
CA GLY A 122 -7.60 -22.17 0.25
C GLY A 122 -6.20 -22.30 -0.37
N LEU A 123 -5.96 -21.69 -1.54
CA LEU A 123 -4.66 -21.75 -2.21
C LEU A 123 -3.63 -20.87 -1.46
N GLY A 124 -2.53 -21.50 -1.03
CA GLY A 124 -1.44 -20.83 -0.33
C GLY A 124 -0.60 -19.91 -1.24
N GLY A 125 -0.02 -18.86 -0.66
CA GLY A 125 0.84 -17.90 -1.37
C GLY A 125 0.12 -16.70 -1.98
N MET A 126 -1.19 -16.56 -1.75
CA MET A 126 -1.99 -15.38 -2.10
C MET A 126 -2.08 -14.41 -0.91
N TYR A 127 -1.78 -13.14 -1.17
CA TYR A 127 -1.83 -12.06 -0.21
C TYR A 127 -2.66 -10.91 -0.78
N PHE A 128 -3.45 -10.26 0.07
CA PHE A 128 -4.31 -9.15 -0.35
C PHE A 128 -3.91 -7.88 0.39
N SER A 129 -3.65 -6.81 -0.36
CA SER A 129 -3.63 -5.46 0.19
C SER A 129 -4.99 -4.83 0.02
N ARG A 130 -5.42 -4.07 1.02
CA ARG A 130 -6.58 -3.19 0.91
C ARG A 130 -6.13 -1.88 0.27
N ASP A 131 -6.73 -1.56 -0.86
CA ASP A 131 -6.52 -0.31 -1.57
C ASP A 131 -7.84 0.46 -1.69
N ILE A 132 -7.76 1.66 -2.22
CA ILE A 132 -8.92 2.47 -2.56
C ILE A 132 -8.94 2.73 -4.06
N SER A 133 -10.13 2.76 -4.63
CA SER A 133 -10.35 3.13 -6.02
C SER A 133 -11.46 4.16 -6.11
N ARG A 134 -11.37 5.02 -7.13
CA ARG A 134 -12.42 5.99 -7.42
C ARG A 134 -13.57 5.32 -8.17
N TYR A 135 -14.80 5.60 -7.76
CA TYR A 135 -16.03 5.02 -8.31
C TYR A 135 -16.96 6.14 -8.80
N TYR A 136 -17.41 6.02 -10.05
CA TYR A 136 -18.27 6.99 -10.73
C TYR A 136 -19.60 6.31 -11.10
N PRO A 137 -20.68 6.45 -10.30
CA PRO A 137 -21.93 5.74 -10.52
C PRO A 137 -22.58 6.00 -11.88
N TYR A 138 -22.39 7.20 -12.43
CA TYR A 138 -23.03 7.64 -13.69
C TYR A 138 -22.11 7.58 -14.92
N GLY A 139 -20.93 6.96 -14.79
CA GLY A 139 -20.00 6.73 -15.90
C GLY A 139 -19.67 8.01 -16.68
N ASP A 140 -20.16 8.09 -17.92
CA ASP A 140 -19.85 9.17 -18.86
C ASP A 140 -20.51 10.51 -18.51
N PHE A 141 -21.53 10.51 -17.64
CA PHE A 141 -22.23 11.72 -17.21
C PHE A 141 -21.26 12.71 -16.57
N LEU A 142 -21.16 13.90 -17.16
CA LEU A 142 -20.25 14.98 -16.73
C LEU A 142 -18.76 14.60 -16.70
N SER A 143 -18.35 13.51 -17.34
CA SER A 143 -16.95 13.05 -17.37
C SER A 143 -15.95 14.16 -17.74
N GLY A 144 -16.29 15.03 -18.69
CA GLY A 144 -15.44 16.15 -19.09
C GLY A 144 -15.28 17.26 -18.04
N ALA A 145 -16.34 17.52 -17.25
CA ALA A 145 -16.29 18.53 -16.19
C ALA A 145 -15.74 17.93 -14.88
N MET A 146 -16.18 16.73 -14.52
CA MET A 146 -15.77 16.00 -13.32
C MET A 146 -14.31 15.57 -13.39
N GLY A 147 -13.88 15.09 -14.56
CA GLY A 147 -12.56 14.52 -14.76
C GLY A 147 -12.42 13.11 -14.19
N PHE A 148 -11.19 12.65 -14.03
CA PHE A 148 -10.89 11.32 -13.49
C PHE A 148 -9.66 11.34 -12.58
N CYS A 149 -9.43 10.22 -11.89
CA CYS A 149 -8.27 9.99 -11.04
C CYS A 149 -7.38 8.87 -11.61
N ASP A 150 -6.09 8.90 -11.27
CA ASP A 150 -5.16 7.80 -11.55
C ASP A 150 -5.31 6.64 -10.55
N ALA A 151 -4.52 5.58 -10.70
CA ALA A 151 -4.44 4.42 -9.82
C ALA A 151 -4.16 4.77 -8.35
N ASP A 152 -3.45 5.88 -8.10
CA ASP A 152 -3.17 6.40 -6.75
C ASP A 152 -4.28 7.35 -6.24
N VAL A 153 -5.43 7.41 -6.92
CA VAL A 153 -6.61 8.23 -6.55
C VAL A 153 -6.29 9.73 -6.49
N LEU A 154 -5.33 10.17 -7.31
CA LEU A 154 -4.99 11.58 -7.53
C LEU A 154 -5.74 12.10 -8.75
N GLY A 155 -6.41 13.24 -8.59
CA GLY A 155 -7.18 13.88 -9.67
C GLY A 155 -6.28 14.34 -10.81
N GLN A 156 -6.63 13.98 -12.04
CA GLN A 156 -5.84 14.28 -13.25
C GLN A 156 -6.44 15.37 -14.11
N THR A 157 -7.77 15.52 -14.08
CA THR A 157 -8.51 16.47 -14.91
C THR A 157 -9.75 17.00 -14.19
N GLY A 158 -10.40 18.02 -14.76
CA GLY A 158 -11.70 18.52 -14.30
C GLY A 158 -11.73 18.99 -12.85
N LEU A 159 -12.88 18.80 -12.22
CA LEU A 159 -13.11 19.09 -10.80
C LEU A 159 -12.23 18.23 -9.88
N GLU A 160 -11.96 16.98 -10.25
CA GLU A 160 -11.09 16.08 -9.49
C GLU A 160 -9.67 16.65 -9.36
N LEU A 161 -9.11 17.24 -10.42
CA LEU A 161 -7.81 17.93 -10.36
C LEU A 161 -7.93 19.27 -9.62
N TYR A 162 -8.93 20.08 -9.96
CA TYR A 162 -9.06 21.44 -9.41
C TYR A 162 -9.21 21.43 -7.88
N TYR A 163 -10.02 20.52 -7.34
CA TYR A 163 -10.24 20.36 -5.90
C TYR A 163 -9.37 19.28 -5.26
N ASN A 164 -8.33 18.78 -5.95
CA ASN A 164 -7.52 17.67 -5.47
C ASN A 164 -6.97 17.89 -4.06
N ASP A 165 -6.55 19.11 -3.71
CA ASP A 165 -5.99 19.42 -2.40
C ASP A 165 -6.99 19.31 -1.26
N TYR A 166 -8.27 19.55 -1.53
CA TYR A 166 -9.36 19.39 -0.55
C TYR A 166 -9.87 17.95 -0.51
N LEU A 167 -9.96 17.31 -1.69
CA LEU A 167 -10.50 15.97 -1.84
C LEU A 167 -9.53 14.89 -1.33
N LYS A 168 -8.21 15.06 -1.45
CA LYS A 168 -7.24 13.98 -1.18
C LYS A 168 -7.09 13.59 0.30
N GLY A 169 -7.42 14.49 1.23
CA GLY A 169 -7.18 14.28 2.66
C GLY A 169 -5.69 14.29 3.03
N LEU A 170 -5.37 13.81 4.23
CA LEU A 170 -4.00 13.68 4.72
C LEU A 170 -3.75 12.22 5.12
N ASN A 171 -2.82 11.57 4.43
CA ASN A 171 -2.43 10.20 4.74
C ASN A 171 -1.82 10.13 6.14
N GLY A 172 -2.23 9.10 6.89
CA GLY A 172 -1.62 8.74 8.15
C GLY A 172 -0.46 7.77 7.95
N TYR A 173 0.18 7.37 9.04
CA TYR A 173 1.25 6.40 9.02
C TYR A 173 1.14 5.46 10.22
N GLN A 174 1.34 4.17 9.96
CA GLN A 174 1.47 3.15 11.00
C GLN A 174 2.90 2.61 10.98
N LEU A 175 3.69 2.93 12.01
CA LEU A 175 5.03 2.38 12.18
C LEU A 175 4.93 0.94 12.67
N THR A 176 5.28 -0.02 11.84
CA THR A 176 5.33 -1.43 12.24
C THR A 176 6.78 -1.91 12.25
N ASN A 177 7.22 -2.47 13.38
CA ASN A 177 8.51 -3.17 13.45
C ASN A 177 8.44 -4.44 12.62
N THR A 178 9.34 -4.58 11.66
CA THR A 178 9.35 -5.73 10.75
C THR A 178 10.74 -6.33 10.71
N ASP A 179 10.85 -7.67 10.79
CA ASP A 179 12.11 -8.37 10.60
C ASP A 179 12.60 -8.26 9.14
N ILE A 180 13.87 -8.56 8.87
CA ILE A 180 14.49 -8.58 7.52
C ILE A 180 13.75 -9.49 6.52
N ARG A 181 12.90 -10.40 7.02
CA ARG A 181 12.03 -11.30 6.24
C ARG A 181 10.61 -10.78 6.02
N GLY A 182 10.27 -9.58 6.49
CA GLY A 182 8.94 -9.01 6.32
C GLY A 182 7.90 -9.46 7.36
N VAL A 183 8.32 -10.15 8.43
CA VAL A 183 7.43 -10.61 9.50
C VAL A 183 7.22 -9.49 10.51
N ARG A 184 5.96 -9.17 10.83
CA ARG A 184 5.63 -8.15 11.85
C ARG A 184 6.11 -8.64 13.21
N LEU A 185 6.91 -7.82 13.89
CA LEU A 185 7.37 -8.06 15.25
C LEU A 185 6.43 -7.33 16.21
N ASP A 186 6.03 -8.02 17.28
CA ASP A 186 5.17 -7.45 18.31
C ASP A 186 5.95 -6.36 19.09
N GLY A 187 5.49 -5.11 19.03
CA GLY A 187 6.22 -3.97 19.58
C GLY A 187 5.47 -2.64 19.45
N ALA A 188 6.06 -1.56 19.97
CA ALA A 188 5.45 -0.23 19.99
C ALA A 188 5.19 0.29 18.56
N VAL A 189 3.93 0.24 18.15
CA VAL A 189 3.44 0.81 16.90
C VAL A 189 3.11 2.28 17.16
N SER A 190 3.83 3.21 16.54
CA SER A 190 3.36 4.60 16.47
C SER A 190 2.27 4.67 15.39
N TYR A 191 1.09 5.14 15.78
CA TYR A 191 -0.07 5.25 14.89
C TYR A 191 -0.48 6.71 14.78
N ILE A 192 -0.32 7.28 13.59
CA ILE A 192 -0.85 8.59 13.24
C ILE A 192 -2.06 8.33 12.33
N PRO A 193 -3.29 8.66 12.78
CA PRO A 193 -4.48 8.45 11.98
C PRO A 193 -4.45 9.31 10.72
N SER A 194 -5.04 8.80 9.64
CA SER A 194 -5.32 9.57 8.44
C SER A 194 -6.49 10.52 8.67
N VAL A 195 -6.49 11.64 7.96
CA VAL A 195 -7.62 12.58 7.92
C VAL A 195 -8.26 12.48 6.54
N ASP A 196 -9.54 12.15 6.50
CA ASP A 196 -10.29 12.04 5.25
C ASP A 196 -10.40 13.41 4.54
N GLY A 197 -10.50 13.37 3.21
CA GLY A 197 -10.71 14.56 2.41
C GLY A 197 -12.11 15.14 2.58
N PHE A 198 -12.25 16.43 2.25
CA PHE A 198 -13.53 17.11 2.28
C PHE A 198 -14.43 16.66 1.14
N ASP A 199 -15.74 16.61 1.41
CA ASP A 199 -16.73 16.38 0.38
C ASP A 199 -17.02 17.67 -0.40
N LEU A 200 -17.26 17.53 -1.70
CA LEU A 200 -17.61 18.62 -2.61
C LEU A 200 -19.08 18.50 -3.00
N VAL A 201 -19.87 19.54 -2.74
CA VAL A 201 -21.27 19.63 -3.20
C VAL A 201 -21.34 20.61 -4.36
N LEU A 202 -21.83 20.13 -5.50
CA LEU A 202 -21.98 20.91 -6.72
C LEU A 202 -23.34 21.61 -6.79
N THR A 203 -23.48 22.52 -7.75
CA THR A 203 -24.70 23.32 -7.98
C THR A 203 -25.59 22.79 -9.12
N ILE A 204 -25.16 21.71 -9.76
CA ILE A 204 -25.85 21.03 -10.87
C ILE A 204 -27.12 20.31 -10.37
N ASP A 205 -27.89 19.69 -11.27
CA ASP A 205 -29.09 18.87 -11.00
C ASP A 205 -29.20 17.83 -12.12
#